data_AF-A0A7J7NUE5-F1
#
_entry.id   AF-A0A7J7NUE5-F1
#
_cell.length_a   1.000
_cell.length_b   1.000
_cell.length_c   1.000
_cell.angle_alpha   90.00
_cell.angle_beta   90.00
_cell.angle_gamma   90.00
#
_symmetry.space_group_name_H-M   'P 1'
#
loop_
_entity.id
_entity.type
_entity.pdbx_description
1 polymer ?
#
loop_
_entity_poly.entity_id
_entity_poly.type
_entity_poly.pdbx_seq_one_letter_code
_entity_poly.pdbx_strand_id
1 'polypeptide(L)'
;MAAFASSSSVTISSSPTMAISNIANLAPIKLNKYNYVLWKSLWLPILYSFNLLSLVDGSNVLPSEFITTSDDSGLSVLNSNPNFTDWARRDQILLIWLNATISENLLVYVVGLPTSEILWRTLERRFSTISRSHVMQLKSRLQPIKKNSDSITDYLQHIKQIVDNLAALGSTIDDEDVVFNILNGLPAEFDAFTTSIRVRSTPITSDDLHGLLLSEELSLET
;
A
#
# COMPACT_ATOMS: atom_id res chain seq x y z
N MET A 1 -62.74 19.28 18.69
CA MET A 1 -62.09 19.64 17.42
C MET A 1 -61.10 20.76 17.73
N ALA A 2 -59.83 20.42 17.95
CA ALA A 2 -58.73 21.38 18.02
C ALA A 2 -57.44 20.62 17.67
N ALA A 3 -56.76 21.07 16.62
CA ALA A 3 -55.69 20.37 15.92
C ALA A 3 -54.36 20.45 16.68
N PHE A 4 -53.67 19.32 16.82
CA PHE A 4 -52.26 19.29 17.22
C PHE A 4 -51.38 19.50 15.98
N ALA A 5 -50.60 20.58 15.98
CA ALA A 5 -49.59 20.83 14.97
C ALA A 5 -48.43 19.84 15.12
N SER A 6 -48.22 18.99 14.12
CA SER A 6 -47.01 18.16 14.00
C SER A 6 -45.81 19.05 13.70
N SER A 7 -44.92 19.18 14.67
CA SER A 7 -43.56 19.69 14.46
C SER A 7 -42.74 18.59 13.81
N SER A 8 -42.38 18.78 12.54
CA SER A 8 -41.46 17.92 11.81
C SER A 8 -40.03 18.21 12.30
N SER A 9 -39.47 17.32 13.11
CA SER A 9 -38.05 17.37 13.50
C SER A 9 -37.18 17.18 12.27
N VAL A 10 -36.45 18.23 11.87
CA VAL A 10 -35.38 18.15 10.87
C VAL A 10 -34.27 17.29 11.47
N THR A 11 -34.13 16.06 10.99
CA THR A 11 -32.98 15.22 11.29
C THR A 11 -31.76 15.80 10.57
N ILE A 12 -30.99 16.61 11.29
CA ILE A 12 -29.66 17.03 10.84
C ILE A 12 -28.80 15.77 10.79
N SER A 13 -28.50 15.29 9.59
CA SER A 13 -27.53 14.21 9.39
C SER A 13 -26.18 14.70 9.91
N SER A 14 -25.80 14.26 11.10
CA SER A 14 -24.49 14.55 11.67
C SER A 14 -23.44 13.80 10.86
N SER A 15 -22.86 14.45 9.85
CA SER A 15 -21.60 13.99 9.27
C SER A 15 -20.57 13.90 10.40
N PRO A 16 -19.79 12.81 10.50
CA PRO A 16 -18.78 12.67 11.53
C PRO A 16 -17.82 13.85 11.39
N THR A 17 -17.73 14.67 12.43
CA THR A 17 -16.73 15.73 12.53
C THR A 17 -15.38 15.05 12.37
N MET A 18 -14.68 15.32 11.27
CA MET A 18 -13.28 14.90 11.10
C MET A 18 -12.46 15.65 12.15
N ALA A 19 -12.44 15.13 13.37
CA ALA A 19 -11.38 15.49 14.29
C ALA A 19 -10.08 15.11 13.59
N ILE A 20 -9.07 15.96 13.69
CA ILE A 20 -7.69 15.67 13.29
C ILE A 20 -7.15 14.64 14.30
N SER A 21 -7.85 13.51 14.47
CA SER A 21 -7.44 12.40 15.31
C SER A 21 -6.12 11.93 14.74
N ASN A 22 -5.07 12.06 15.55
CA ASN A 22 -3.67 11.89 15.23
C ASN A 22 -3.47 10.83 14.13
N ILE A 23 -3.36 11.25 12.87
CA ILE A 23 -3.28 10.34 11.72
C ILE A 23 -2.08 9.39 11.86
N ALA A 24 -1.05 9.80 12.61
CA ALA A 24 0.09 8.96 12.97
C ALA A 24 -0.32 7.69 13.75
N ASN A 25 -1.44 7.69 14.47
CA ASN A 25 -1.98 6.50 15.13
C ASN A 25 -2.73 5.58 14.16
N LEU A 26 -3.34 6.12 13.10
CA LEU A 26 -4.09 5.36 12.11
C LEU A 26 -3.19 4.82 10.99
N ALA A 27 -2.13 5.55 10.66
CA ALA A 27 -1.11 5.19 9.68
C ALA A 27 0.28 5.30 10.35
N PRO A 28 0.70 4.30 11.14
CA PRO A 28 1.95 4.35 11.89
C PRO A 28 3.20 4.29 11.00
N ILE A 29 3.03 3.93 9.73
CA ILE A 29 4.13 3.78 8.78
C ILE A 29 4.27 5.05 7.95
N LYS A 30 5.44 5.70 8.05
CA LYS A 30 5.82 6.74 7.09
C LYS A 30 6.19 6.13 5.75
N LEU A 31 5.65 6.67 4.67
CA LEU A 31 6.01 6.32 3.30
C LEU A 31 7.50 6.58 3.09
N ASN A 32 8.21 5.57 2.59
CA ASN A 32 9.59 5.60 2.18
C ASN A 32 9.73 4.98 0.78
N LYS A 33 10.97 4.86 0.28
CA LYS A 33 11.21 4.40 -1.09
C LYS A 33 10.85 2.92 -1.35
N TYR A 34 10.63 2.13 -0.30
CA TYR A 34 10.49 0.67 -0.37
C TYR A 34 9.10 0.16 0.05
N ASN A 35 8.34 0.95 0.82
CA ASN A 35 7.10 0.48 1.45
C ASN A 35 5.82 1.08 0.82
N TYR A 36 5.87 1.62 -0.40
CA TYR A 36 4.71 2.29 -1.01
C TYR A 36 3.47 1.40 -1.08
N VAL A 37 3.62 0.13 -1.44
CA VAL A 37 2.49 -0.79 -1.56
C VAL A 37 1.86 -1.08 -0.20
N LEU A 38 2.67 -1.33 0.83
CA LEU A 38 2.21 -1.47 2.22
C LEU A 38 1.57 -0.18 2.76
N TRP A 39 2.18 0.96 2.48
CA TRP A 39 1.62 2.26 2.86
C TRP A 39 0.26 2.47 2.18
N LYS A 40 0.16 2.19 0.86
CA LYS A 40 -1.09 2.30 0.10
C LYS A 40 -2.16 1.34 0.64
N SER A 41 -1.80 0.12 1.03
CA SER A 41 -2.76 -0.84 1.59
C SER A 41 -3.31 -0.44 2.95
N LEU A 42 -2.54 0.30 3.76
CA LEU A 42 -3.04 0.88 5.02
C LEU A 42 -3.92 2.11 4.77
N TRP A 43 -3.60 2.90 3.76
CA TRP A 43 -4.34 4.10 3.42
C TRP A 43 -5.70 3.85 2.77
N LEU A 44 -5.81 2.83 1.92
CA LEU A 44 -7.07 2.53 1.23
C LEU A 44 -8.25 2.35 2.23
N PRO A 45 -8.16 1.51 3.27
CA PRO A 45 -9.21 1.39 4.29
C PRO A 45 -9.55 2.70 5.01
N ILE A 46 -8.55 3.54 5.31
CA ILE A 46 -8.75 4.85 5.94
C ILE A 46 -9.56 5.76 5.01
N LEU A 47 -9.20 5.81 3.72
CA LEU A 47 -9.93 6.61 2.74
C LEU A 47 -11.37 6.14 2.57
N TYR A 48 -11.60 4.82 2.60
CA TYR A 48 -12.94 4.25 2.60
C TYR A 48 -13.74 4.63 3.85
N SER A 49 -13.16 4.49 5.04
CA SER A 49 -13.89 4.74 6.30
C SER A 49 -14.29 6.21 6.49
N PHE A 50 -13.48 7.13 5.97
CA PHE A 50 -13.76 8.58 6.04
C PHE A 50 -14.48 9.12 4.79
N ASN A 51 -14.85 8.26 3.83
CA ASN A 51 -15.46 8.66 2.56
C ASN A 51 -14.62 9.70 1.77
N LEU A 52 -13.29 9.58 1.87
CA LEU A 52 -12.32 10.47 1.21
C LEU A 52 -11.77 9.88 -0.09
N LEU A 53 -12.05 8.60 -0.38
CA LEU A 53 -11.57 7.95 -1.60
C LEU A 53 -11.97 8.71 -2.87
N SER A 54 -13.17 9.28 -2.87
CA SER A 54 -13.70 10.07 -3.99
C SER A 54 -12.82 11.27 -4.37
N LEU A 55 -11.99 11.77 -3.44
CA LEU A 55 -11.10 12.91 -3.66
C LEU A 55 -9.81 12.53 -4.40
N VAL A 56 -9.47 11.25 -4.44
CA VAL A 56 -8.20 10.74 -4.99
C VAL A 56 -8.37 9.81 -6.18
N ASP A 57 -9.53 9.14 -6.30
CA ASP A 57 -9.85 8.27 -7.44
C ASP A 57 -10.35 9.04 -8.68
N GLY A 58 -10.67 10.34 -8.52
CA GLY A 58 -11.21 11.19 -9.58
C GLY A 58 -12.73 11.02 -9.79
N SER A 59 -13.43 10.30 -8.92
CA SER A 59 -14.88 10.14 -8.95
C SER A 59 -15.62 11.41 -8.51
N ASN A 60 -14.97 12.30 -7.75
CA ASN A 60 -15.54 13.57 -7.31
C ASN A 60 -15.25 14.66 -8.35
N VAL A 61 -16.29 15.10 -9.07
CA VAL A 61 -16.19 16.25 -9.97
C VAL A 61 -16.04 17.52 -9.13
N LEU A 62 -14.93 18.25 -9.33
CA LEU A 62 -14.66 19.52 -8.65
C LEU A 62 -15.91 20.43 -8.70
N PRO A 63 -16.54 20.73 -7.54
CA PRO A 63 -17.72 21.58 -7.52
C PRO A 63 -17.37 22.99 -8.01
N SER A 64 -18.26 23.63 -8.77
CA SER A 64 -18.07 25.05 -9.13
C SER A 64 -17.99 25.91 -7.87
N GLU A 65 -17.03 26.84 -7.82
CA GLU A 65 -16.81 27.76 -6.71
C GLU A 65 -18.00 28.70 -6.47
N PHE A 66 -18.74 29.02 -7.53
CA PHE A 66 -19.90 29.90 -7.50
C PHE A 66 -21.14 29.22 -8.07
N ILE A 67 -22.30 29.51 -7.48
CA ILE A 67 -23.62 29.13 -7.95
C ILE A 67 -24.46 30.38 -8.21
N THR A 68 -25.22 30.39 -9.30
CA THR A 68 -26.19 31.45 -9.56
C THR A 68 -27.51 31.09 -8.90
N THR A 69 -27.96 31.89 -7.95
CA THR A 69 -29.28 31.76 -7.32
C THR A 69 -30.12 32.97 -7.67
N SER A 70 -31.41 32.77 -7.94
CA SER A 70 -32.33 33.89 -8.09
C SER A 70 -32.69 34.44 -6.72
N ASP A 71 -32.60 35.74 -6.52
CA ASP A 71 -33.16 36.39 -5.33
C ASP A 71 -34.70 36.48 -5.40
N ASP A 72 -35.32 36.92 -4.31
CA ASP A 72 -36.78 37.16 -4.19
C ASP A 72 -37.32 38.18 -5.22
N SER A 73 -36.44 38.91 -5.90
CA SER A 73 -36.78 39.88 -6.97
C SER A 73 -36.54 39.35 -8.39
N GLY A 74 -36.15 38.08 -8.55
CA GLY A 74 -35.91 37.45 -9.85
C GLY A 74 -34.54 37.78 -10.47
N LEU A 75 -33.65 38.45 -9.74
CA LEU A 75 -32.31 38.79 -10.19
C LEU A 75 -31.34 37.63 -9.92
N SER A 76 -30.51 37.31 -10.92
CA SER A 76 -29.47 36.28 -10.81
C SER A 76 -28.31 36.80 -9.95
N VAL A 77 -28.16 36.27 -8.73
CA VAL A 77 -27.08 36.60 -7.80
C VAL A 77 -26.03 35.48 -7.83
N LEU A 78 -24.75 35.87 -7.94
CA LEU A 78 -23.62 34.94 -7.85
C LEU A 78 -23.28 34.72 -6.37
N ASN A 79 -23.53 33.51 -5.87
CA ASN A 79 -23.27 33.12 -4.48
C ASN A 79 -22.14 32.08 -4.41
N SER A 80 -21.39 32.07 -3.31
CA SER A 80 -20.39 31.01 -3.05
C SER A 80 -21.08 29.66 -2.88
N ASN A 81 -20.52 28.62 -3.49
CA ASN A 81 -21.08 27.28 -3.39
C ASN A 81 -20.65 26.60 -2.08
N PRO A 82 -21.57 26.32 -1.14
CA PRO A 82 -21.22 25.62 0.10
C PRO A 82 -20.61 24.23 -0.16
N ASN A 83 -20.99 23.55 -1.24
CA ASN A 83 -20.41 22.26 -1.61
C ASN A 83 -18.93 22.37 -2.01
N PHE A 84 -18.52 23.48 -2.62
CA PHE A 84 -17.11 23.74 -2.93
C PHE A 84 -16.31 23.96 -1.65
N THR A 85 -16.84 24.75 -0.70
CA THR A 85 -16.18 24.97 0.59
C THR A 85 -16.02 23.66 1.38
N ASP A 86 -17.05 22.81 1.39
CA ASP A 86 -16.99 21.51 2.05
C ASP A 86 -16.07 20.51 1.36
N TRP A 87 -16.02 20.54 0.03
CA TRP A 87 -15.05 19.76 -0.75
C TRP A 87 -13.61 20.22 -0.45
N ALA A 88 -13.35 21.52 -0.53
CA ALA A 88 -12.02 22.10 -0.32
C ALA A 88 -11.51 21.79 1.10
N ARG A 89 -12.38 21.92 2.11
CA ARG A 89 -12.04 21.55 3.49
C ARG A 89 -11.62 20.09 3.60
N ARG A 90 -12.36 19.15 2.99
CA ARG A 90 -12.06 17.71 3.01
C ARG A 90 -10.75 17.40 2.28
N ASP A 91 -10.54 18.00 1.12
CA ASP A 91 -9.31 17.85 0.33
C ASP A 91 -8.08 18.34 1.11
N GLN A 92 -8.16 19.50 1.77
CA GLN A 92 -7.05 20.04 2.54
C GLN A 92 -6.75 19.22 3.80
N ILE A 93 -7.77 18.66 4.47
CA ILE A 93 -7.56 17.71 5.57
C ILE A 93 -6.81 16.48 5.09
N LEU A 94 -7.23 15.90 3.96
CA LEU A 94 -6.55 14.75 3.38
C LEU A 94 -5.10 15.09 2.97
N LEU A 95 -4.88 16.28 2.41
CA LEU A 95 -3.55 16.76 2.04
C LEU A 95 -2.62 16.88 3.26
N ILE A 96 -3.12 17.41 4.39
CA ILE A 96 -2.37 17.45 5.66
C ILE A 96 -2.04 16.03 6.12
N TRP A 97 -3.02 15.13 6.09
CA TRP A 97 -2.85 13.76 6.56
C TRP A 97 -1.83 12.98 5.70
N LEU A 98 -1.90 13.11 4.38
CA LEU A 98 -0.95 12.49 3.46
C LEU A 98 0.47 13.03 3.72
N ASN A 99 0.65 14.36 3.78
CA ASN A 99 1.95 14.97 4.07
C ASN A 99 2.55 14.53 5.41
N ALA A 100 1.73 14.36 6.45
CA ALA A 100 2.18 13.89 7.77
C ALA A 100 2.75 12.46 7.75
N THR A 101 2.32 11.63 6.79
CA THR A 101 2.79 10.24 6.66
C THR A 101 3.85 10.05 5.59
N ILE A 102 4.38 11.12 4.99
CA ILE A 102 5.48 11.03 4.03
C ILE A 102 6.81 11.25 4.77
N SER A 103 7.81 10.40 4.51
CA SER A 103 9.15 10.60 5.07
C SER A 103 9.80 11.85 4.50
N GLU A 104 10.65 12.52 5.29
CA GLU A 104 11.26 13.81 4.94
C GLU A 104 12.01 13.79 3.59
N ASN A 105 12.68 12.68 3.28
CA ASN A 105 13.40 12.47 2.02
C ASN A 105 12.50 12.39 0.78
N LEU A 106 11.18 12.25 0.96
CA LEU A 106 10.19 12.22 -0.11
C LEU A 106 9.35 13.49 -0.19
N LEU A 107 9.34 14.33 0.85
CA LEU A 107 8.56 15.57 0.87
C LEU A 107 8.95 16.50 -0.29
N VAL A 108 10.22 16.53 -0.69
CA VAL A 108 10.72 17.33 -1.82
C VAL A 108 9.98 17.08 -3.14
N TYR A 109 9.32 15.93 -3.29
CA TYR A 109 8.57 15.57 -4.51
C TYR A 109 7.08 15.92 -4.44
N VAL A 110 6.57 16.30 -3.28
CA VAL A 110 5.14 16.59 -3.04
C VAL A 110 4.88 17.99 -2.50
N VAL A 111 5.94 18.74 -2.16
CA VAL A 111 5.84 20.14 -1.73
C VAL A 111 5.16 20.98 -2.79
N GLY A 112 4.18 21.79 -2.37
CA GLY A 112 3.48 22.75 -3.23
C GLY A 112 2.37 22.15 -4.09
N LEU A 113 2.05 20.85 -3.95
CA LEU A 113 0.91 20.25 -4.63
C LEU A 113 -0.41 20.74 -4.00
N PRO A 114 -1.34 21.30 -4.79
CA PRO A 114 -2.47 22.04 -4.24
C PRO A 114 -3.63 21.16 -3.77
N THR A 115 -3.74 19.93 -4.28
CA THR A 115 -4.83 19.02 -3.98
C THR A 115 -4.33 17.63 -3.62
N SER A 116 -5.13 16.92 -2.81
CA SER A 116 -4.85 15.54 -2.42
C SER A 116 -4.81 14.59 -3.62
N GLU A 117 -5.65 14.83 -4.65
CA GLU A 117 -5.64 14.08 -5.90
C GLU A 117 -4.28 14.13 -6.61
N ILE A 118 -3.75 15.34 -6.79
CA ILE A 118 -2.47 15.56 -7.49
C ILE A 118 -1.34 14.91 -6.70
N LEU A 119 -1.35 15.04 -5.36
CA LEU A 119 -0.37 14.38 -4.50
C LEU A 119 -0.44 12.86 -4.65
N TRP A 120 -1.63 12.27 -4.54
CA TRP A 120 -1.83 10.83 -4.63
C TRP A 120 -1.36 10.27 -5.99
N ARG A 121 -1.78 10.88 -7.10
CA ARG A 121 -1.35 10.48 -8.46
C ARG A 121 0.15 10.63 -8.67
N THR A 122 0.76 11.67 -8.08
CA THR A 122 2.21 11.89 -8.17
C THR A 122 2.97 10.78 -7.45
N LEU A 123 2.54 10.41 -6.24
CA LEU A 123 3.10 9.28 -5.51
C LEU A 123 2.90 7.97 -6.30
N GLU A 124 1.69 7.72 -6.79
CA GLU A 124 1.39 6.50 -7.57
C GLU A 124 2.26 6.36 -8.81
N ARG A 125 2.43 7.44 -9.59
CA ARG A 125 3.30 7.44 -10.77
C ARG A 125 4.77 7.21 -10.43
N ARG A 126 5.25 7.87 -9.37
CA ARG A 126 6.65 7.72 -8.93
C ARG A 126 6.92 6.31 -8.46
N PHE A 127 6.03 5.78 -7.63
CA PHE A 127 6.20 4.48 -7.01
C PHE A 127 5.82 3.31 -7.91
N SER A 128 5.00 3.48 -8.95
CA SER A 128 4.84 2.45 -9.98
C SER A 128 6.14 2.20 -10.75
N THR A 129 6.92 3.26 -10.99
CA THR A 129 8.23 3.14 -11.66
C THR A 129 9.27 2.53 -10.73
N ILE A 130 9.33 3.00 -9.48
CA ILE A 130 10.27 2.47 -8.47
C ILE A 130 9.92 1.02 -8.08
N SER A 131 8.65 0.68 -7.92
CA SER A 131 8.24 -0.70 -7.63
C SER A 131 8.63 -1.64 -8.76
N ARG A 132 8.45 -1.25 -10.04
CA ARG A 132 8.87 -2.09 -11.17
C ARG A 132 10.38 -2.31 -11.21
N SER A 133 11.19 -1.27 -11.03
CA SER A 133 12.65 -1.42 -10.99
C SER A 133 13.12 -2.19 -9.75
N HIS A 134 12.49 -1.97 -8.60
CA HIS A 134 12.79 -2.68 -7.36
C HIS A 134 12.41 -4.17 -7.45
N VAL A 135 11.24 -4.49 -8.02
CA VAL A 135 10.82 -5.88 -8.32
C VAL A 135 11.82 -6.53 -9.27
N MET A 136 12.24 -5.85 -10.34
CA MET A 136 13.24 -6.39 -11.25
C MET A 136 14.60 -6.61 -10.57
N GLN A 137 15.03 -5.67 -9.71
CA GLN A 137 16.25 -5.81 -8.93
C GLN A 137 16.17 -6.97 -7.93
N LEU A 138 15.06 -7.13 -7.23
CA LEU A 138 14.83 -8.23 -6.30
C LEU A 138 14.79 -9.58 -7.02
N LYS A 139 14.07 -9.68 -8.15
CA LYS A 139 14.09 -10.90 -9.00
C LYS A 139 15.50 -11.21 -9.51
N SER A 140 16.24 -10.19 -9.95
CA SER A 140 17.64 -10.35 -10.36
C SER A 140 18.56 -10.76 -9.20
N ARG A 141 18.21 -10.44 -7.95
CA ARG A 141 18.96 -10.87 -6.77
C ARG A 141 18.61 -12.28 -6.33
N LEU A 142 17.40 -12.77 -6.61
CA LEU A 142 16.97 -14.14 -6.28
C LEU A 142 17.73 -15.20 -7.08
N GLN A 143 17.97 -14.97 -8.37
CA GLN A 143 18.64 -15.93 -9.25
C GLN A 143 20.13 -16.23 -8.92
N PRO A 144 20.94 -15.29 -8.41
CA PRO A 144 22.35 -15.55 -8.07
C PRO A 144 22.58 -15.97 -6.60
N ILE A 145 21.56 -16.16 -5.76
CA ILE A 145 21.80 -16.46 -4.34
C ILE A 145 22.36 -17.87 -4.21
N LYS A 146 23.64 -17.94 -3.88
CA LYS A 146 24.31 -19.17 -3.51
C LYS A 146 24.51 -19.18 -2.00
N LYS A 147 24.37 -20.35 -1.37
CA LYS A 147 24.70 -20.55 0.05
C LYS A 147 26.15 -20.14 0.35
N ASN A 148 27.09 -20.47 -0.55
CA ASN A 148 28.52 -20.22 -0.36
C ASN A 148 29.00 -20.69 1.04
N SER A 149 29.58 -19.78 1.83
CA SER A 149 30.06 -20.00 3.19
C SER A 149 29.01 -19.79 4.29
N ASP A 150 27.80 -19.38 3.92
CA ASP A 150 26.73 -19.13 4.90
C ASP A 150 26.15 -20.46 5.41
N SER A 151 25.58 -20.44 6.62
CA SER A 151 24.77 -21.55 7.13
C SER A 151 23.51 -21.73 6.29
N ILE A 152 22.91 -22.93 6.26
CA ILE A 152 21.62 -23.12 5.57
C ILE A 152 20.55 -22.18 6.14
N THR A 153 20.56 -21.93 7.45
CA THR A 153 19.61 -21.01 8.09
C THR A 153 19.74 -19.59 7.53
N ASP A 154 20.95 -19.04 7.47
CA ASP A 154 21.18 -17.68 6.97
C ASP A 154 20.83 -17.58 5.48
N TYR A 155 21.20 -18.60 4.69
CA TYR A 155 20.88 -18.69 3.28
C TYR A 155 19.37 -18.66 3.02
N LEU A 156 18.61 -19.50 3.73
CA LEU A 156 17.15 -19.57 3.58
C LEU A 156 16.47 -18.30 4.10
N GLN A 157 17.00 -17.68 5.16
CA GLN A 157 16.51 -16.40 5.65
C GLN A 157 16.68 -15.27 4.61
N HIS A 158 17.81 -15.21 3.91
CA HIS A 158 18.02 -14.23 2.83
C HIS A 158 17.01 -14.39 1.69
N ILE A 159 16.74 -15.63 1.28
CA ILE A 159 15.74 -15.93 0.24
C ILE A 159 14.35 -15.49 0.72
N LYS A 160 13.97 -15.87 1.94
CA LYS A 160 12.68 -15.51 2.54
C LYS A 160 12.49 -14.00 2.59
N GLN A 161 13.51 -13.24 3.02
CA GLN A 161 13.46 -11.78 3.01
C GLN A 161 13.19 -11.20 1.62
N ILE A 162 13.77 -11.77 0.56
CA ILE A 162 13.54 -11.30 -0.81
C ILE A 162 12.12 -11.64 -1.28
N VAL A 163 11.64 -12.85 -1.00
CA VAL A 163 10.26 -13.28 -1.30
C VAL A 163 9.25 -12.39 -0.58
N ASP A 164 9.45 -12.15 0.72
CA ASP A 164 8.59 -11.28 1.54
C ASP A 164 8.60 -9.84 1.02
N ASN A 165 9.77 -9.32 0.61
CA ASN A 165 9.87 -7.99 0.01
C ASN A 165 9.16 -7.90 -1.36
N LEU A 166 9.21 -8.95 -2.17
CA LEU A 166 8.48 -9.02 -3.43
C LEU A 166 6.97 -9.08 -3.21
N ALA A 167 6.52 -9.91 -2.26
CA ALA A 167 5.12 -9.99 -1.84
C ALA A 167 4.62 -8.64 -1.30
N ALA A 168 5.43 -7.95 -0.50
CA ALA A 168 5.13 -6.61 0.00
C ALA A 168 4.99 -5.55 -1.11
N LEU A 169 5.57 -5.78 -2.29
CA LEU A 169 5.43 -4.94 -3.48
C LEU A 169 4.28 -5.40 -4.41
N GLY A 170 3.50 -6.39 -4.00
CA GLY A 170 2.41 -6.96 -4.79
C GLY A 170 2.88 -7.90 -5.90
N SER A 171 4.14 -8.34 -5.88
CA SER A 171 4.69 -9.33 -6.80
C SER A 171 4.92 -10.63 -6.05
N THR A 172 3.98 -11.57 -6.11
CA THR A 172 4.21 -12.92 -5.59
C THR A 172 5.15 -13.70 -6.52
N ILE A 173 5.92 -14.62 -5.94
CA ILE A 173 6.66 -15.65 -6.67
C ILE A 173 5.94 -16.96 -6.42
N ASP A 174 5.88 -17.83 -7.43
CA ASP A 174 5.32 -19.16 -7.25
C ASP A 174 6.21 -19.97 -6.29
N ASP A 175 5.59 -20.80 -5.45
CA ASP A 175 6.35 -21.56 -4.45
C ASP A 175 7.31 -22.56 -5.12
N GLU A 176 6.95 -23.11 -6.29
CA GLU A 176 7.84 -23.98 -7.08
C GLU A 176 9.06 -23.20 -7.58
N ASP A 177 8.88 -21.93 -7.97
CA ASP A 177 9.99 -21.06 -8.36
C ASP A 177 10.90 -20.77 -7.15
N VAL A 178 10.34 -20.58 -5.95
CA VAL A 178 11.13 -20.38 -4.72
C VAL A 178 11.97 -21.63 -4.42
N VAL A 179 11.35 -22.81 -4.45
CA VAL A 179 12.03 -24.11 -4.30
C VAL A 179 13.12 -24.28 -5.36
N PHE A 180 12.84 -23.96 -6.62
CA PHE A 180 13.82 -24.04 -7.70
C PHE A 180 15.03 -23.13 -7.47
N ASN A 181 14.82 -21.89 -7.01
CA ASN A 181 15.90 -20.96 -6.69
C ASN A 181 16.73 -21.44 -5.49
N ILE A 182 16.09 -21.99 -4.45
CA ILE A 182 16.78 -22.60 -3.30
C ILE A 182 17.70 -23.73 -3.78
N LEU A 183 17.17 -24.67 -4.56
CA LEU A 183 17.93 -25.83 -5.02
C LEU A 183 19.11 -25.45 -5.93
N ASN A 184 18.99 -24.41 -6.76
CA ASN A 184 20.09 -23.97 -7.64
C ASN A 184 21.20 -23.21 -6.90
N GLY A 185 20.93 -22.70 -5.69
CA GLY A 185 21.91 -21.99 -4.88
C GLY A 185 22.74 -22.87 -3.95
N LEU A 186 22.42 -24.16 -3.87
CA LEU A 186 23.13 -25.10 -3.01
C LEU A 186 24.50 -25.49 -3.60
N PRO A 187 25.52 -25.74 -2.75
CA PRO A 187 26.81 -26.25 -3.17
C PRO A 187 26.73 -27.74 -3.52
N ALA A 188 27.77 -28.24 -4.22
CA ALA A 188 27.81 -29.61 -4.76
C ALA A 188 27.67 -30.72 -3.70
N GLU A 189 27.99 -30.43 -2.43
CA GLU A 189 27.77 -31.35 -1.30
C GLU A 189 26.28 -31.73 -1.11
N PHE A 190 25.35 -30.90 -1.60
CA PHE A 190 23.91 -31.17 -1.59
C PHE A 190 23.37 -31.73 -2.92
N ASP A 191 24.21 -32.19 -3.85
CA ASP A 191 23.76 -32.66 -5.17
C ASP A 191 22.83 -33.89 -5.09
N ALA A 192 23.14 -34.82 -4.18
CA ALA A 192 22.30 -36.00 -3.94
C ALA A 192 20.93 -35.61 -3.39
N PHE A 193 20.91 -34.72 -2.40
CA PHE A 193 19.70 -34.13 -1.84
C PHE A 193 18.88 -33.43 -2.93
N THR A 194 19.50 -32.52 -3.69
CA THR A 194 18.87 -31.75 -4.77
C THR A 194 18.25 -32.65 -5.83
N THR A 195 18.94 -33.73 -6.22
CA THR A 195 18.42 -34.71 -7.16
C THR A 195 17.21 -35.44 -6.60
N SER A 196 17.24 -35.83 -5.32
CA SER A 196 16.13 -36.53 -4.68
C SER A 196 14.86 -35.67 -4.63
N ILE A 197 14.99 -34.37 -4.37
CA ILE A 197 13.88 -33.42 -4.38
C ILE A 197 13.35 -33.21 -5.81
N ARG A 198 14.22 -33.08 -6.81
CA ARG A 198 13.83 -32.87 -8.23
C ARG A 198 13.07 -34.04 -8.85
N VAL A 199 13.41 -35.28 -8.47
CA VAL A 199 12.78 -36.49 -9.02
C VAL A 199 11.52 -36.88 -8.25
N ARG A 200 11.24 -36.20 -7.13
CA ARG A 200 10.06 -36.46 -6.29
C ARG A 200 8.77 -36.21 -7.09
N SER A 201 7.81 -37.13 -6.96
CA SER A 201 6.53 -37.06 -7.68
C SER A 201 5.53 -36.08 -7.06
N THR A 202 5.67 -35.81 -5.75
CA THR A 202 4.83 -34.85 -5.03
C THR A 202 5.56 -33.51 -4.92
N PRO A 203 4.91 -32.38 -5.28
CA PRO A 203 5.47 -31.05 -5.04
C PRO A 203 5.84 -30.89 -3.56
N ILE A 204 6.93 -30.16 -3.30
CA ILE A 204 7.35 -29.79 -1.95
C ILE A 204 7.17 -28.29 -1.78
N THR A 205 6.75 -27.85 -0.60
CA THR A 205 6.66 -26.42 -0.31
C THR A 205 8.00 -25.85 0.12
N SER A 206 8.22 -24.53 -0.01
CA SER A 206 9.45 -23.91 0.49
C SER A 206 9.65 -24.11 1.99
N ASP A 207 8.55 -24.13 2.76
CA ASP A 207 8.57 -24.35 4.21
C ASP A 207 8.96 -25.79 4.57
N ASP A 208 8.43 -26.79 3.86
CA ASP A 208 8.81 -28.19 4.07
C ASP A 208 10.27 -28.43 3.68
N LEU A 209 10.73 -27.79 2.59
CA LEU A 209 12.12 -27.88 2.13
C LEU A 209 13.09 -27.34 3.19
N HIS A 210 12.70 -26.31 3.94
CA HIS A 210 13.51 -25.73 5.01
C HIS A 210 13.89 -26.78 6.07
N GLY A 211 12.92 -27.57 6.53
CA GLY A 211 13.15 -28.63 7.52
C GLY A 211 14.05 -29.75 6.99
N LEU A 212 13.86 -30.14 5.72
CA LEU A 212 14.66 -31.19 5.09
C LEU A 212 16.12 -30.75 4.88
N LEU A 213 16.35 -29.50 4.47
CA LEU A 213 17.69 -28.96 4.25
C LEU A 213 18.50 -28.88 5.56
N LEU A 214 17.88 -28.48 6.66
CA LEU A 214 18.54 -28.46 7.97
C LEU A 214 18.91 -29.87 8.44
N SER A 215 18.07 -30.87 8.16
CA SER A 215 18.40 -32.26 8.46
C SER A 215 19.56 -32.78 7.62
N GLU A 216 19.65 -32.38 6.36
CA GLU A 216 20.76 -32.76 5.47
C GLU A 216 22.08 -32.10 5.92
N GLU A 217 22.07 -30.82 6.29
CA GLU A 217 23.26 -30.10 6.81
C GLU A 217 23.86 -30.83 8.02
N LEU A 218 23.03 -31.24 8.99
CA LEU A 218 23.47 -32.02 10.15
C LEU A 218 24.08 -33.38 9.76
N SER A 219 23.56 -34.03 8.72
CA SER A 219 24.05 -35.32 8.25
C SER A 219 25.40 -35.23 7.53
N LEU A 220 25.72 -34.07 6.94
CA LEU A 220 26.99 -33.81 6.26
C LEU A 220 28.11 -33.39 7.23
N GLU A 221 27.73 -32.88 8.42
CA GLU A 221 28.66 -32.53 9.50
C GLU A 221 29.14 -33.75 10.33
N THR A 222 28.60 -34.94 10.08
CA THR A 222 28.93 -36.20 10.80
C THR A 222 29.88 -37.11 10.01
#